data_AF-A0A7V8QRY4-F1
#
_entry.id   AF-A0A7V8QRY4-F1
#
_cell.length_a   1.000
_cell.length_b   1.000
_cell.length_c   1.000
_cell.angle_alpha   90.00
_cell.angle_beta   90.00
_cell.angle_gamma   90.00
#
_symmetry.space_group_name_H-M   'P 1'
#
loop_
_entity.id
_entity.type
_entity.pdbx_description
1 polymer ?
#
loop_
_entity_poly.entity_id
_entity_poly.type
_entity_poly.pdbx_seq_one_letter_code
_entity_poly.pdbx_strand_id
1 'polypeptide(L)'
;MIKIKIPQSTSNDDEVFIAEWKFSKSDSINKGQHIVSIETSKVVEEIYAEESGYLDILLEKNARVKPGQTIGLIVKKKEELQKENSIKKELKFELNFTKKAKDFIEKNKIKLSSSQLKILKENAIVKESDITNIIKENSISNPKLNNQLIILIKEKNPYHAAVYLEGYGIIDLSLLGSRITPIEQYNFSDCNCLFYKLNSFNTMSSINFYKDACLLTDKIITKEKSERGWFKKTESADYILKFRKIRSKNIDDMNCIEWLVHGLEKGGIKIPDHVLTANELNKWCMKNFKAIEEKDNKVFISLYK
;
A
#
# COMPACT_ATOMS: atom_id res chain seq x y z
N MET A 1 -15.68 -18.56 -16.36
CA MET A 1 -15.50 -17.31 -15.59
C MET A 1 -15.37 -16.15 -16.57
N ILE A 2 -16.03 -15.03 -16.30
CA ILE A 2 -15.90 -13.78 -17.05
C ILE A 2 -15.16 -12.78 -16.16
N LYS A 3 -14.23 -12.02 -16.74
CA LYS A 3 -13.42 -11.04 -16.01
C LYS A 3 -14.15 -9.70 -16.00
N ILE A 4 -14.34 -9.13 -14.81
CA ILE A 4 -14.79 -7.75 -14.64
C ILE A 4 -13.53 -6.88 -14.76
N LYS A 5 -13.43 -6.10 -15.82
CA LYS A 5 -12.28 -5.22 -16.10
C LYS A 5 -12.66 -3.76 -15.97
N ILE A 6 -11.68 -2.94 -15.59
CA ILE A 6 -11.83 -1.49 -15.66
C ILE A 6 -11.90 -1.06 -17.13
N PRO A 7 -12.95 -0.31 -17.53
CA PRO A 7 -13.05 0.21 -18.88
C PRO A 7 -11.95 1.23 -19.16
N GLN A 8 -11.62 1.42 -20.44
CA GLN A 8 -10.86 2.59 -20.85
C GLN A 8 -11.80 3.80 -20.75
N SER A 9 -11.54 4.70 -19.80
CA SER A 9 -12.35 5.90 -19.60
C SER A 9 -12.04 6.96 -20.66
N THR A 10 -12.96 7.91 -20.82
CA THR A 10 -12.76 9.12 -21.64
C THR A 10 -11.92 10.18 -20.92
N SER A 11 -11.76 10.08 -19.60
CA SER A 11 -10.74 10.81 -18.88
C SER A 11 -9.40 10.09 -19.06
N ASN A 12 -8.35 10.81 -19.49
CA ASN A 12 -6.97 10.31 -19.56
C ASN A 12 -6.38 10.07 -18.16
N ASP A 13 -7.10 9.38 -17.27
CA ASP A 13 -6.65 9.06 -15.93
C ASP A 13 -5.81 7.78 -15.96
N ASP A 14 -4.58 7.85 -15.47
CA ASP A 14 -3.69 6.68 -15.36
C ASP A 14 -4.15 5.68 -14.28
N GLU A 15 -4.97 6.14 -13.33
CA GLU A 15 -5.52 5.35 -12.22
C GLU A 15 -6.95 5.81 -11.86
N VAL A 16 -7.83 4.85 -11.58
CA VAL A 16 -9.17 5.07 -11.02
C VAL A 16 -9.33 4.28 -9.71
N PHE A 17 -10.39 4.52 -8.95
CA PHE A 17 -10.65 3.74 -7.73
C PHE A 17 -12.04 3.12 -7.69
N ILE A 18 -12.13 1.96 -7.05
CA ILE A 18 -13.41 1.28 -6.81
C ILE A 18 -14.17 2.06 -5.75
N ALA A 19 -15.22 2.78 -6.14
CA ALA A 19 -16.03 3.56 -5.21
C ALA A 19 -16.96 2.67 -4.38
N GLU A 20 -17.59 1.68 -5.00
CA GLU A 20 -18.56 0.81 -4.34
C GLU A 20 -18.84 -0.47 -5.12
N TRP A 21 -18.94 -1.60 -4.42
CA TRP A 21 -19.56 -2.83 -4.95
C TRP A 21 -21.04 -2.86 -4.55
N LYS A 22 -21.94 -3.11 -5.50
CA LYS A 22 -23.40 -3.18 -5.24
C LYS A 22 -23.84 -4.52 -4.66
N PHE A 23 -22.98 -5.52 -4.72
CA PHE A 23 -23.21 -6.88 -4.26
C PHE A 23 -21.98 -7.39 -3.52
N SER A 24 -22.17 -8.35 -2.62
CA SER A 24 -21.10 -9.00 -1.87
C SER A 24 -20.49 -10.18 -2.65
N LYS A 25 -19.30 -10.61 -2.24
CA LYS A 25 -18.68 -11.84 -2.77
C LYS A 25 -19.64 -13.02 -2.57
N SER A 26 -19.80 -13.82 -3.62
CA SER A 26 -20.70 -14.98 -3.74
C SER A 26 -22.19 -14.67 -3.93
N ASP A 27 -22.58 -13.40 -4.07
CA ASP A 27 -23.95 -13.04 -4.42
C ASP A 27 -24.26 -13.43 -5.86
N SER A 28 -25.51 -13.82 -6.11
CA SER A 28 -26.03 -14.04 -7.46
C SER A 28 -26.35 -12.71 -8.14
N ILE A 29 -25.84 -12.52 -9.35
CA ILE A 29 -26.06 -11.34 -10.18
C ILE A 29 -26.66 -11.75 -11.53
N ASN A 30 -27.48 -10.87 -12.10
CA ASN A 30 -28.08 -11.04 -13.42
C ASN A 30 -27.36 -10.17 -14.45
N LYS A 31 -27.31 -10.64 -15.70
CA LYS A 31 -26.87 -9.85 -16.84
C LYS A 31 -27.56 -8.48 -16.87
N GLY A 32 -26.79 -7.42 -17.03
CA GLY A 32 -27.25 -6.04 -17.07
C GLY A 32 -27.47 -5.38 -15.71
N GLN A 33 -27.19 -6.06 -14.59
CA GLN A 33 -27.19 -5.39 -13.28
C GLN A 33 -25.94 -4.52 -13.08
N HIS A 34 -26.11 -3.33 -12.51
CA HIS A 34 -24.99 -2.51 -12.05
C HIS A 34 -24.31 -3.20 -10.87
N ILE A 35 -23.04 -3.58 -11.02
CA ILE A 35 -22.31 -4.39 -10.04
C ILE A 35 -21.22 -3.62 -9.28
N VAL A 36 -20.61 -2.63 -9.91
CA VAL A 36 -19.56 -1.82 -9.27
C VAL A 36 -19.52 -0.41 -9.85
N SER A 37 -19.35 0.57 -8.97
CA SER A 37 -19.10 1.96 -9.33
C SER A 37 -17.62 2.26 -9.16
N ILE A 38 -17.02 2.93 -10.13
CA ILE A 38 -15.64 3.43 -10.09
C ILE A 38 -15.66 4.95 -10.13
N GLU A 39 -14.73 5.59 -9.44
CA GLU A 39 -14.61 7.05 -9.45
C GLU A 39 -13.29 7.44 -10.14
N THR A 40 -13.42 8.35 -11.09
CA THR A 40 -12.32 8.96 -11.84
C THR A 40 -12.05 10.36 -11.31
N SER A 41 -11.10 11.09 -11.90
CA SER A 41 -10.86 12.49 -11.48
C SER A 41 -12.01 13.43 -11.83
N LYS A 42 -12.96 13.00 -12.68
CA LYS A 42 -14.03 13.83 -13.24
C LYS A 42 -15.43 13.34 -12.89
N VAL A 43 -15.66 12.03 -12.92
CA VAL A 43 -17.01 11.45 -12.83
C VAL A 43 -16.99 10.08 -12.13
N VAL A 44 -18.16 9.65 -11.65
CA VAL A 44 -18.39 8.26 -11.25
C VAL A 44 -18.93 7.50 -12.46
N GLU A 45 -18.29 6.37 -12.78
CA GLU A 45 -18.71 5.48 -13.85
C GLU A 45 -19.23 4.16 -13.26
N GLU A 46 -20.23 3.58 -13.93
CA GLU A 46 -20.90 2.36 -13.49
C GLU A 46 -20.55 1.19 -14.41
N ILE A 47 -20.18 0.06 -13.81
CA ILE A 47 -19.90 -1.18 -14.54
C ILE A 47 -21.04 -2.16 -14.30
N TYR A 48 -21.54 -2.72 -15.41
CA TYR A 48 -22.68 -3.63 -15.44
C TYR A 48 -22.23 -5.06 -15.71
N ALA A 49 -22.96 -6.04 -15.17
CA ALA A 49 -22.70 -7.45 -15.36
C ALA A 49 -22.92 -7.86 -16.82
N GLU A 50 -21.87 -8.35 -17.49
CA GLU A 50 -21.98 -8.84 -18.87
C GLU A 50 -22.81 -10.12 -18.99
N GLU A 51 -22.86 -10.93 -17.94
CA GLU A 51 -23.59 -12.21 -17.88
C GLU A 51 -24.13 -12.47 -16.46
N SER A 52 -25.14 -13.35 -16.37
CA SER A 52 -25.64 -13.82 -15.08
C SER A 52 -24.70 -14.87 -14.45
N GLY A 53 -24.56 -14.85 -13.14
CA GLY A 53 -23.70 -15.77 -12.40
C GLY A 53 -23.55 -15.39 -10.94
N TYR A 54 -22.43 -15.76 -10.34
CA TYR A 54 -22.05 -15.40 -8.98
C TYR A 54 -20.83 -14.49 -9.00
N LEU A 55 -20.85 -13.44 -8.18
CA LEU A 55 -19.80 -12.45 -8.10
C LEU A 55 -18.62 -12.96 -7.27
N ASP A 56 -17.40 -12.85 -7.79
CA ASP A 56 -16.16 -13.02 -7.04
C ASP A 56 -15.40 -11.70 -7.02
N ILE A 57 -15.20 -11.14 -5.83
CA ILE A 57 -14.50 -9.86 -5.65
C ILE A 57 -13.01 -10.18 -5.44
N LEU A 58 -12.16 -9.67 -6.35
CA LEU A 58 -10.71 -9.83 -6.26
C LEU A 58 -10.06 -8.59 -5.63
N LEU A 59 -10.66 -7.42 -5.83
CA LEU A 59 -10.19 -6.13 -5.31
C LEU A 59 -11.36 -5.40 -4.62
N GLU A 60 -11.13 -5.01 -3.38
CA GLU A 60 -12.15 -4.41 -2.52
C GLU A 60 -12.42 -2.93 -2.85
N LYS A 61 -13.47 -2.38 -2.23
CA LYS A 61 -13.75 -0.94 -2.24
C LYS A 61 -12.49 -0.14 -1.87
N ASN A 62 -12.34 1.04 -2.47
CA ASN A 62 -11.21 1.96 -2.39
C ASN A 62 -9.90 1.46 -3.05
N ALA A 63 -9.87 0.27 -3.66
CA ALA A 63 -8.70 -0.19 -4.40
C ALA A 63 -8.46 0.69 -5.64
N ARG A 64 -7.18 1.08 -5.85
CA ARG A 64 -6.72 1.76 -7.06
C ARG A 64 -6.40 0.76 -8.15
N VAL A 65 -6.86 1.06 -9.35
CA VAL A 65 -6.84 0.13 -10.47
C VAL A 65 -6.59 0.88 -11.76
N LYS A 66 -5.87 0.23 -12.69
CA LYS A 66 -5.55 0.79 -14.00
C LYS A 66 -6.60 0.38 -15.03
N PRO A 67 -6.81 1.18 -16.09
CA PRO A 67 -7.61 0.77 -17.24
C PRO A 67 -7.19 -0.62 -17.76
N GLY A 68 -8.17 -1.50 -17.97
CA GLY A 68 -7.97 -2.89 -18.40
C GLY A 68 -7.64 -3.90 -17.28
N GLN A 69 -7.38 -3.46 -16.05
CA GLN A 69 -7.11 -4.33 -14.91
C GLN A 69 -8.36 -5.13 -14.53
N THR A 70 -8.19 -6.42 -14.19
CA THR A 70 -9.28 -7.27 -13.70
C THR A 70 -9.50 -7.07 -12.20
N ILE A 71 -10.73 -6.77 -11.80
CA ILE A 71 -11.09 -6.41 -10.42
C ILE A 71 -12.03 -7.42 -9.75
N GLY A 72 -12.64 -8.29 -10.54
CA GLY A 72 -13.55 -9.33 -10.08
C GLY A 72 -13.85 -10.34 -11.18
N LEU A 73 -14.59 -11.38 -10.84
CA LEU A 73 -15.04 -12.41 -11.77
C LEU A 73 -16.55 -12.64 -11.65
N ILE A 74 -17.16 -13.07 -12.75
CA ILE A 74 -18.49 -13.67 -12.77
C ILE A 74 -18.32 -15.16 -13.07
N VAL A 75 -18.74 -16.02 -12.14
CA VAL A 75 -18.68 -17.49 -12.30
C VAL A 75 -20.07 -18.07 -12.47
N LYS A 76 -20.21 -19.12 -13.28
CA LYS A 76 -21.54 -19.69 -13.60
C LYS A 76 -22.10 -20.56 -12.46
N LYS A 77 -21.22 -21.19 -11.67
CA LYS A 77 -21.61 -22.09 -10.58
C LYS A 77 -21.00 -21.63 -9.27
N LYS A 78 -21.82 -21.58 -8.21
CA LYS A 78 -21.37 -21.17 -6.87
C LYS A 78 -20.31 -22.11 -6.29
N GLU A 79 -20.32 -23.39 -6.68
CA GLU A 79 -19.29 -24.36 -6.25
C GLU A 79 -17.88 -24.03 -6.76
N GLU A 80 -17.76 -23.24 -7.84
CA GLU A 80 -16.47 -22.78 -8.36
C GLU A 80 -15.82 -21.71 -7.45
N LEU A 81 -16.61 -21.01 -6.62
CA LEU A 81 -16.12 -20.04 -5.63
C LEU A 81 -15.48 -20.71 -4.40
N GLN A 82 -15.86 -21.96 -4.10
CA GLN A 82 -15.42 -22.66 -2.88
C GLN A 82 -14.17 -23.52 -3.08
N LYS A 83 -13.69 -23.69 -4.32
CA LYS A 83 -12.43 -24.42 -4.60
C LYS A 83 -11.16 -23.64 -4.21
N GLU A 84 -11.28 -22.37 -3.80
CA GLU A 84 -10.12 -21.54 -3.45
C GLU A 84 -9.50 -21.83 -2.08
N ASN A 85 -10.22 -22.44 -1.13
CA ASN A 85 -9.64 -22.81 0.16
C ASN A 85 -8.71 -24.04 0.09
N SER A 86 -8.70 -24.77 -1.04
CA SER A 86 -7.72 -25.84 -1.32
C SER A 86 -6.54 -25.38 -2.20
N ILE A 87 -6.61 -24.19 -2.80
CA ILE A 87 -5.53 -23.64 -3.65
C ILE A 87 -4.39 -23.04 -2.80
N LYS A 88 -4.64 -22.65 -1.55
CA LYS A 88 -3.58 -22.16 -0.65
C LYS A 88 -2.57 -23.23 -0.18
N LYS A 89 -2.83 -24.53 -0.40
CA LYS A 89 -1.94 -25.62 0.08
C LYS A 89 -1.13 -26.33 -1.01
N GLU A 90 -1.41 -26.09 -2.29
CA GLU A 90 -0.65 -26.65 -3.41
C GLU A 90 -0.25 -25.58 -4.43
N LEU A 91 0.46 -24.62 -3.87
CA LEU A 91 1.38 -23.67 -4.48
C LEU A 91 2.42 -24.16 -5.50
N LYS A 92 2.32 -25.36 -6.12
CA LYS A 92 3.29 -25.78 -7.15
C LYS A 92 2.97 -25.01 -8.44
N PHE A 93 3.32 -23.72 -8.43
CA PHE A 93 3.36 -22.91 -9.63
C PHE A 93 4.54 -23.39 -10.48
N GLU A 94 4.26 -24.11 -11.56
CA GLU A 94 5.28 -24.52 -12.52
C GLU A 94 5.80 -23.30 -13.28
N LEU A 95 6.93 -22.76 -12.81
CA LEU A 95 7.79 -21.92 -13.64
C LEU A 95 8.33 -22.78 -14.78
N ASN A 96 8.11 -22.33 -16.03
CA ASN A 96 8.66 -22.99 -17.20
C ASN A 96 10.14 -22.62 -17.37
N PHE A 97 11.01 -23.31 -16.65
CA PHE A 97 12.46 -23.20 -16.81
C PHE A 97 12.92 -23.85 -18.12
N THR A 98 13.77 -23.14 -18.86
CA THR A 98 14.55 -23.75 -19.96
C THR A 98 15.46 -24.86 -19.43
N LYS A 99 15.87 -25.80 -20.29
CA LYS A 99 16.82 -26.87 -19.91
C LYS A 99 18.12 -26.30 -19.30
N LYS A 100 18.70 -25.28 -19.93
CA LYS A 100 19.89 -24.57 -19.42
C LYS A 100 19.67 -23.96 -18.03
N ALA A 101 18.49 -23.37 -17.78
CA ALA A 101 18.15 -22.82 -16.48
C ALA A 101 18.05 -23.91 -15.39
N LYS A 102 17.47 -25.07 -15.71
CA LYS A 102 17.40 -26.21 -14.78
C LYS A 102 18.79 -26.75 -14.45
N ASP A 103 19.59 -26.99 -15.49
CA ASP A 103 20.97 -27.49 -15.35
C ASP A 103 21.83 -26.52 -14.51
N PHE A 104 21.66 -25.21 -14.71
CA PHE A 104 22.34 -24.18 -13.94
C PHE A 104 21.94 -24.18 -12.46
N ILE A 105 20.66 -24.32 -12.14
CA ILE A 105 20.17 -24.41 -10.75
C ILE A 105 20.75 -25.63 -10.05
N GLU A 106 20.70 -26.80 -10.71
CA GLU A 106 21.14 -28.06 -10.13
C GLU A 106 22.65 -28.09 -9.93
N LYS A 107 23.42 -27.72 -10.96
CA LYS A 107 24.89 -27.68 -10.92
C LYS A 107 25.42 -26.74 -9.83
N ASN A 108 24.76 -25.61 -9.62
CA ASN A 108 25.17 -24.61 -8.62
C ASN A 108 24.42 -24.72 -7.29
N LYS A 109 23.56 -25.74 -7.12
CA LYS A 109 22.74 -25.97 -5.91
C LYS A 109 21.97 -24.71 -5.46
N ILE A 110 21.45 -23.94 -6.41
CA ILE A 110 20.77 -22.67 -6.16
C ILE A 110 19.41 -22.93 -5.51
N LYS A 111 19.16 -22.30 -4.34
CA LYS A 111 17.83 -22.27 -3.72
C LYS A 111 17.19 -20.91 -3.95
N LEU A 112 16.09 -20.89 -4.71
CA LEU A 112 15.32 -19.69 -4.97
C LEU A 112 14.26 -19.49 -3.86
N SER A 113 14.26 -18.31 -3.25
CA SER A 113 13.27 -17.91 -2.24
C SER A 113 11.92 -17.54 -2.87
N SER A 114 10.87 -17.45 -2.03
CA SER A 114 9.51 -17.13 -2.49
C SER A 114 9.40 -15.77 -3.19
N SER A 115 10.22 -14.77 -2.81
CA SER A 115 10.28 -13.46 -3.48
C SER A 115 10.95 -13.56 -4.86
N GLN A 116 12.06 -14.29 -4.96
CA GLN A 116 12.77 -14.53 -6.23
C GLN A 116 11.88 -15.31 -7.22
N LEU A 117 11.13 -16.30 -6.72
CA LEU A 117 10.16 -17.04 -7.53
C LEU A 117 9.00 -16.15 -8.00
N LYS A 118 8.66 -15.08 -7.28
CA LYS A 118 7.60 -14.14 -7.68
C LYS A 118 8.07 -13.22 -8.81
N ILE A 119 9.31 -12.74 -8.73
CA ILE A 119 9.95 -11.92 -9.79
C ILE A 119 10.08 -12.74 -11.09
N LEU A 120 10.51 -14.00 -10.98
CA LEU A 120 10.64 -14.90 -12.13
C LEU A 120 9.31 -15.22 -12.84
N LYS A 121 8.16 -15.04 -12.17
CA LYS A 121 6.83 -15.30 -12.77
C LYS A 121 6.39 -14.24 -13.77
N GLU A 122 6.97 -13.04 -13.74
CA GLU A 122 6.67 -12.01 -14.74
C GLU A 122 7.17 -12.43 -16.14
N ASN A 123 8.11 -13.36 -16.18
CA ASN A 123 8.61 -13.97 -17.41
C ASN A 123 7.80 -15.24 -17.76
N ALA A 124 7.32 -15.33 -19.00
CA ALA A 124 6.61 -16.50 -19.50
C ALA A 124 7.48 -17.78 -19.58
N ILE A 125 8.81 -17.63 -19.72
CA ILE A 125 9.81 -18.71 -19.75
C ILE A 125 11.05 -18.22 -19.00
N VAL A 126 11.56 -19.00 -18.04
CA VAL A 126 12.73 -18.65 -17.23
C VAL A 126 14.02 -19.19 -17.86
N LYS A 127 14.93 -18.28 -18.21
CA LYS A 127 16.26 -18.57 -18.76
C LYS A 127 17.33 -18.52 -17.68
N GLU A 128 18.50 -19.09 -17.98
CA GLU A 128 19.68 -19.04 -17.12
C GLU A 128 20.12 -17.60 -16.81
N SER A 129 19.97 -16.68 -17.79
CA SER A 129 20.23 -15.25 -17.62
C SER A 129 19.38 -14.62 -16.53
N ASP A 130 18.11 -15.02 -16.43
CA ASP A 130 17.15 -14.42 -15.51
C ASP A 130 17.49 -14.82 -14.06
N ILE A 131 17.90 -16.07 -13.89
CA ILE A 131 18.41 -16.59 -12.60
C ILE A 131 19.73 -15.90 -12.24
N THR A 132 20.63 -15.77 -13.21
CA THR A 132 21.93 -15.11 -13.00
C THR A 132 21.75 -13.65 -12.61
N ASN A 133 20.83 -12.93 -13.23
CA ASN A 133 20.54 -11.53 -12.91
C ASN A 133 19.96 -11.40 -11.50
N ILE A 134 18.99 -12.25 -11.12
CA ILE A 134 18.42 -12.26 -9.77
C ILE A 134 19.45 -12.61 -8.69
N ILE A 135 20.39 -13.49 -8.99
CA ILE A 135 21.47 -13.82 -8.06
C ILE A 135 22.48 -12.68 -7.98
N LYS A 136 22.83 -12.05 -9.12
CA LYS A 136 23.75 -10.91 -9.19
C LYS A 136 23.21 -9.69 -8.47
N GLU A 137 21.92 -9.36 -8.66
CA GLU A 137 21.22 -8.29 -7.95
C GLU A 137 21.22 -8.50 -6.43
N ASN A 138 21.21 -9.75 -5.95
CA ASN A 138 21.30 -10.07 -4.52
C ASN A 138 22.73 -10.19 -3.97
N SER A 139 23.75 -10.34 -4.82
CA SER A 139 25.17 -10.25 -4.39
C SER A 139 25.64 -8.81 -4.19
N ILE A 140 24.87 -7.83 -4.66
CA ILE A 140 24.87 -6.50 -4.08
C ILE A 140 23.96 -6.61 -2.86
N SER A 141 24.52 -6.83 -1.67
CA SER A 141 23.74 -6.79 -0.44
C SER A 141 23.09 -5.42 -0.32
N ASN A 142 21.82 -5.28 -0.70
CA ASN A 142 21.05 -4.13 -0.31
C ASN A 142 21.10 -4.09 1.23
N PRO A 143 21.64 -3.01 1.83
CA PRO A 143 21.86 -2.98 3.26
C PRO A 143 20.52 -3.24 3.95
N LYS A 144 20.51 -4.17 4.90
CA LYS A 144 19.31 -4.52 5.67
C LYS A 144 18.84 -3.28 6.43
N LEU A 145 17.87 -2.56 5.88
CA LEU A 145 17.35 -1.32 6.43
C LEU A 145 16.47 -1.64 7.63
N ASN A 146 16.73 -0.98 8.77
CA ASN A 146 15.90 -1.15 9.95
C ASN A 146 14.52 -0.53 9.73
N ASN A 147 13.50 -1.06 10.41
CA ASN A 147 12.21 -0.38 10.56
C ASN A 147 12.44 1.02 11.12
N GLN A 148 11.78 2.00 10.53
CA GLN A 148 12.00 3.39 10.89
C GLN A 148 10.75 4.24 10.73
N LEU A 149 10.58 5.17 11.65
CA LEU A 149 9.60 6.24 11.56
C LEU A 149 10.27 7.43 10.87
N ILE A 150 9.59 7.97 9.87
CA ILE A 150 10.07 9.04 9.02
C ILE A 150 9.23 10.28 9.31
N ILE A 151 9.86 11.37 9.72
CA ILE A 151 9.21 12.67 9.82
C ILE A 151 9.59 13.48 8.58
N LEU A 152 8.58 13.90 7.82
CA LEU A 152 8.76 14.75 6.65
C LEU A 152 8.71 16.21 7.09
N ILE A 153 9.77 16.94 6.76
CA ILE A 153 10.02 18.34 7.12
C ILE A 153 9.82 19.20 5.87
N LYS A 154 8.86 20.11 5.93
CA LYS A 154 8.59 21.11 4.89
C LYS A 154 8.82 22.50 5.45
N GLU A 155 9.60 23.32 4.77
CA GLU A 155 9.93 24.70 5.21
C GLU A 155 10.40 24.75 6.68
N LYS A 156 11.25 23.79 7.09
CA LYS A 156 11.78 23.62 8.46
C LYS A 156 10.77 23.17 9.53
N ASN A 157 9.51 22.89 9.16
CA ASN A 157 8.49 22.42 10.09
C ASN A 157 8.15 20.94 9.83
N PRO A 158 8.00 20.11 10.88
CA PRO A 158 7.38 18.80 10.75
C PRO A 158 5.98 18.93 10.17
N TYR A 159 5.80 18.36 8.99
CA TYR A 159 4.61 18.56 8.16
C TYR A 159 3.81 17.27 8.00
N HIS A 160 4.50 16.15 7.82
CA HIS A 160 3.89 14.83 7.65
C HIS A 160 4.78 13.75 8.29
N ALA A 161 4.30 12.51 8.31
CA ALA A 161 5.10 11.38 8.74
C ALA A 161 4.79 10.15 7.88
N ALA A 162 5.70 9.20 7.89
CA ALA A 162 5.54 7.89 7.30
C ALA A 162 6.24 6.83 8.18
N VAL A 163 5.93 5.55 7.96
CA VAL A 163 6.60 4.44 8.62
C VAL A 163 7.16 3.51 7.56
N TYR A 164 8.47 3.27 7.58
CA TYR A 164 9.07 2.22 6.77
C TYR A 164 9.15 0.93 7.57
N LEU A 165 8.60 -0.14 7.01
CA LEU A 165 8.74 -1.50 7.56
C LEU A 165 9.49 -2.38 6.55
N GLU A 166 10.58 -2.98 7.01
CA GLU A 166 11.45 -3.84 6.23
C GLU A 166 10.64 -5.00 5.62
N GLY A 167 10.77 -5.18 4.31
CA GLY A 167 10.04 -6.20 3.55
C GLY A 167 8.61 -5.79 3.13
N TYR A 168 8.14 -4.60 3.50
CA TYR A 168 6.82 -4.09 3.10
C TYR A 168 6.92 -2.80 2.28
N GLY A 169 7.63 -1.78 2.79
CA GLY A 169 7.73 -0.48 2.13
C GLY A 169 7.44 0.68 3.08
N ILE A 170 7.28 1.87 2.50
CA ILE A 170 6.93 3.11 3.19
C ILE A 170 5.41 3.21 3.27
N ILE A 171 4.93 3.47 4.48
CA ILE A 171 3.52 3.49 4.84
C ILE A 171 3.14 4.90 5.24
N ASP A 172 2.15 5.47 4.57
CA ASP A 172 1.61 6.79 4.86
C ASP A 172 0.10 6.83 4.62
N LEU A 173 -0.53 7.90 5.10
CA LEU A 173 -1.93 8.21 4.84
C LEU A 173 -2.02 9.62 4.29
N SER A 174 -2.43 9.75 3.03
CA SER A 174 -2.58 11.03 2.35
C SER A 174 -4.05 11.31 2.03
N LEU A 175 -4.33 12.42 1.35
CA LEU A 175 -5.65 12.68 0.75
C LEU A 175 -6.11 11.57 -0.22
N LEU A 176 -5.17 10.78 -0.72
CA LEU A 176 -5.41 9.69 -1.65
C LEU A 176 -5.65 8.34 -0.95
N GLY A 177 -5.72 8.34 0.38
CA GLY A 177 -5.89 7.16 1.22
C GLY A 177 -4.58 6.58 1.75
N SER A 178 -4.70 5.50 2.53
CA SER A 178 -3.57 4.75 3.07
C SER A 178 -2.80 4.04 1.95
N ARG A 179 -1.48 3.98 2.07
CA ARG A 179 -0.61 3.33 1.09
C ARG A 179 0.53 2.58 1.76
N ILE A 180 1.01 1.57 1.04
CA ILE A 180 2.31 0.95 1.25
C ILE A 180 3.05 1.02 -0.08
N THR A 181 4.11 1.80 -0.15
CA THR A 181 4.83 2.11 -1.39
C THR A 181 6.27 1.61 -1.30
N PRO A 182 6.79 0.96 -2.35
CA PRO A 182 8.23 0.65 -2.43
C PRO A 182 9.07 1.92 -2.25
N ILE A 183 10.26 1.80 -1.64
CA ILE A 183 11.07 2.96 -1.25
C ILE A 183 11.35 3.85 -2.47
N GLU A 184 11.75 3.23 -3.58
CA GLU A 184 12.09 3.87 -4.86
C GLU A 184 10.91 4.55 -5.57
N GLN A 185 9.67 4.27 -5.17
CA GLN A 185 8.46 4.86 -5.75
C GLN A 185 7.81 5.90 -4.83
N TYR A 186 8.30 6.06 -3.60
CA TYR A 186 7.69 6.98 -2.65
C TYR A 186 8.05 8.42 -2.96
N ASN A 187 7.02 9.27 -3.05
CA ASN A 187 7.19 10.69 -3.33
C ASN A 187 7.31 11.49 -2.03
N PHE A 188 8.53 11.92 -1.71
CA PHE A 188 8.81 12.74 -0.53
C PHE A 188 8.32 14.20 -0.62
N SER A 189 7.73 14.62 -1.74
CA SER A 189 7.07 15.93 -1.90
C SER A 189 7.96 17.12 -1.51
N ASP A 190 9.21 17.11 -1.97
CA ASP A 190 10.25 18.12 -1.67
C ASP A 190 10.53 18.32 -0.17
N CYS A 191 10.19 17.34 0.67
CA CYS A 191 10.44 17.39 2.10
C CYS A 191 11.84 16.85 2.42
N ASN A 192 12.52 17.51 3.34
CA ASN A 192 13.63 16.90 4.07
C ASN A 192 13.07 15.83 5.01
N CYS A 193 13.87 14.83 5.40
CA CYS A 193 13.41 13.77 6.27
C CYS A 193 14.28 13.62 7.52
N LEU A 194 13.62 13.38 8.67
CA LEU A 194 14.26 12.86 9.87
C LEU A 194 13.85 11.40 10.06
N PHE A 195 14.80 10.56 10.44
CA PHE A 195 14.59 9.11 10.56
C PHE A 195 14.84 8.66 12.00
N TYR A 196 13.91 7.87 12.53
CA TYR A 196 13.98 7.33 13.88
C TYR A 196 13.88 5.81 13.84
N LYS A 197 14.87 5.12 14.41
CA LYS A 197 14.89 3.66 14.43
C LYS A 197 13.78 3.12 15.34
N LEU A 198 12.93 2.25 14.80
CA LEU A 198 11.91 1.53 15.56
C LEU A 198 12.50 0.24 16.13
N ASN A 199 12.76 0.23 17.44
CA ASN A 199 13.27 -0.95 18.16
C ASN A 199 12.12 -1.73 18.79
N SER A 200 12.23 -3.07 18.83
CA SER A 200 11.34 -3.95 19.59
C SER A 200 9.84 -3.75 19.30
N PHE A 201 9.43 -4.11 18.08
CA PHE A 201 8.10 -3.87 17.54
C PHE A 201 7.51 -5.12 16.88
N ASN A 202 6.23 -5.40 17.10
CA ASN A 202 5.51 -6.45 16.37
C ASN A 202 5.08 -5.93 15.00
N THR A 203 5.97 -6.09 14.01
CA THR A 203 5.74 -5.71 12.61
C THR A 203 4.45 -6.30 12.05
N MET A 204 4.13 -7.56 12.37
CA MET A 204 2.99 -8.24 11.76
C MET A 204 1.66 -7.63 12.22
N SER A 205 1.50 -7.39 13.52
CA SER A 205 0.29 -6.77 14.07
C SER A 205 0.05 -5.37 13.51
N SER A 206 1.10 -4.59 13.33
CA SER A 206 1.01 -3.26 12.72
C SER A 206 0.68 -3.30 11.23
N ILE A 207 1.35 -4.18 10.48
CA ILE A 207 1.09 -4.37 9.06
C ILE A 207 -0.35 -4.82 8.79
N ASN A 208 -0.90 -5.69 9.63
CA ASN A 208 -2.28 -6.13 9.47
C ASN A 208 -3.26 -4.95 9.57
N PHE A 209 -2.96 -3.94 10.39
CA PHE A 209 -3.73 -2.70 10.44
C PHE A 209 -3.48 -1.80 9.23
N TYR A 210 -2.22 -1.59 8.83
CA TYR A 210 -1.89 -0.67 7.74
C TYR A 210 -2.30 -1.15 6.34
N LYS A 211 -2.58 -2.45 6.18
CA LYS A 211 -3.08 -3.02 4.92
C LYS A 211 -4.53 -2.63 4.63
N ASP A 212 -5.30 -2.29 5.65
CA ASP A 212 -6.69 -1.91 5.46
C ASP A 212 -6.77 -0.50 4.86
N ALA A 213 -7.65 -0.35 3.87
CA ALA A 213 -7.87 0.93 3.23
C ALA A 213 -8.47 1.93 4.23
N CYS A 214 -7.85 3.11 4.33
CA CYS A 214 -8.28 4.17 5.24
C CYS A 214 -8.28 5.50 4.50
N LEU A 215 -9.22 6.38 4.87
CA LEU A 215 -9.26 7.77 4.44
C LEU A 215 -8.95 8.68 5.63
N LEU A 216 -8.65 9.94 5.33
CA LEU A 216 -8.57 10.99 6.35
C LEU A 216 -9.97 11.33 6.85
N THR A 217 -10.05 11.87 8.07
CA THR A 217 -11.28 12.46 8.62
C THR A 217 -11.93 13.44 7.64
N ASP A 218 -13.26 13.41 7.57
CA ASP A 218 -14.07 14.32 6.74
C ASP A 218 -13.75 15.79 6.99
N LYS A 219 -13.27 16.16 8.19
CA LYS A 219 -12.86 17.52 8.53
C LYS A 219 -11.72 18.03 7.62
N ILE A 220 -10.77 17.15 7.30
CA ILE A 220 -9.62 17.47 6.43
C ILE A 220 -10.04 17.39 4.97
N ILE A 221 -10.77 16.33 4.58
CA ILE A 221 -11.25 16.14 3.21
C ILE A 221 -12.12 17.33 2.78
N THR A 222 -13.06 17.75 3.62
CA THR A 222 -13.95 18.89 3.35
C THR A 222 -13.16 20.19 3.24
N LYS A 223 -12.16 20.39 4.09
CA LYS A 223 -11.28 21.57 4.02
C LYS A 223 -10.54 21.64 2.68
N GLU A 224 -9.94 20.54 2.24
CA GLU A 224 -9.29 20.47 0.92
C GLU A 224 -10.28 20.69 -0.23
N LYS A 225 -11.49 20.12 -0.15
CA LYS A 225 -12.53 20.35 -1.16
C LYS A 225 -12.94 21.81 -1.25
N SER A 226 -13.01 22.52 -0.11
CA SER A 226 -13.36 23.95 -0.07
C SER A 226 -12.24 24.87 -0.54
N GLU A 227 -10.98 24.44 -0.40
CA GLU A 227 -9.79 25.23 -0.70
C GLU A 227 -8.73 24.33 -1.34
N ARG A 228 -8.86 24.11 -2.65
CA ARG A 228 -8.00 23.17 -3.38
C ARG A 228 -6.52 23.55 -3.26
N GLY A 229 -5.68 22.57 -2.93
CA GLY A 229 -4.25 22.72 -2.69
C GLY A 229 -3.90 23.16 -1.27
N TRP A 230 -4.89 23.37 -0.40
CA TRP A 230 -4.68 23.75 1.00
C TRP A 230 -3.79 22.76 1.73
N PHE A 231 -3.95 21.45 1.45
CA PHE A 231 -3.14 20.42 2.10
C PHE A 231 -1.65 20.67 1.94
N LYS A 232 -1.19 21.25 0.82
CA LYS A 232 0.23 21.51 0.55
C LYS A 232 0.83 22.62 1.42
N LYS A 233 0.01 23.44 2.09
CA LYS A 233 0.47 24.54 2.95
C LYS A 233 0.93 23.98 4.29
N THR A 234 1.98 24.55 4.87
CA THR A 234 2.55 24.07 6.14
C THR A 234 1.57 24.13 7.32
N GLU A 235 0.65 25.09 7.31
CA GLU A 235 -0.44 25.21 8.30
C GLU A 235 -1.39 24.01 8.33
N SER A 236 -1.44 23.18 7.27
CA SER A 236 -2.32 22.01 7.22
C SER A 236 -1.92 20.94 8.24
N ALA A 237 -0.63 20.87 8.59
CA ALA A 237 -0.06 19.87 9.49
C ALA A 237 -0.68 19.91 10.90
N ASP A 238 -1.08 21.10 11.35
CA ASP A 238 -1.62 21.34 12.69
C ASP A 238 -3.14 21.58 12.67
N TYR A 239 -3.80 21.50 11.51
CA TYR A 239 -5.23 21.84 11.35
C TYR A 239 -6.15 21.05 12.28
N ILE A 240 -5.80 19.79 12.57
CA ILE A 240 -6.59 18.92 13.43
C ILE A 240 -6.75 19.50 14.85
N LEU A 241 -5.81 20.33 15.30
CA LEU A 241 -5.81 20.96 16.64
C LEU A 241 -6.96 21.96 16.81
N LYS A 242 -7.56 22.43 15.72
CA LYS A 242 -8.78 23.27 15.78
C LYS A 242 -10.00 22.50 16.30
N PHE A 243 -9.98 21.17 16.23
CA PHE A 243 -11.13 20.32 16.56
C PHE A 243 -10.92 19.52 17.84
N ARG A 244 -9.68 19.16 18.17
CA ARG A 244 -9.37 18.32 19.33
C ARG A 244 -7.93 18.51 19.82
N LYS A 245 -7.69 18.11 21.08
CA LYS A 245 -6.37 18.08 21.72
C LYS A 245 -5.88 16.66 22.04
N ILE A 246 -6.72 15.67 21.77
CA ILE A 246 -6.48 14.25 22.04
C ILE A 246 -6.85 13.50 20.77
N ARG A 247 -6.03 12.52 20.41
CA ARG A 247 -6.21 11.70 19.21
C ARG A 247 -7.58 11.02 19.17
N SER A 248 -8.18 10.98 18.00
CA SER A 248 -9.27 10.05 17.69
C SER A 248 -8.82 8.61 17.86
N LYS A 249 -9.72 7.76 18.38
CA LYS A 249 -9.59 6.30 18.33
C LYS A 249 -10.55 5.67 17.32
N ASN A 250 -11.42 6.47 16.71
CA ASN A 250 -12.28 6.04 15.60
C ASN A 250 -11.50 6.18 14.29
N ILE A 251 -11.31 5.06 13.58
CA ILE A 251 -10.53 4.99 12.34
C ILE A 251 -11.08 5.91 11.25
N ASP A 252 -12.40 6.08 11.18
CA ASP A 252 -13.08 6.94 10.20
C ASP A 252 -12.94 8.45 10.52
N ASP A 253 -12.34 8.78 11.66
CA ASP A 253 -12.16 10.16 12.13
C ASP A 253 -10.71 10.45 12.53
N MET A 254 -9.74 9.79 11.89
CA MET A 254 -8.30 10.04 12.09
C MET A 254 -7.73 10.95 11.00
N ASN A 255 -6.78 11.81 11.38
CA ASN A 255 -5.82 12.39 10.45
C ASN A 255 -4.68 11.40 10.14
N CYS A 256 -3.74 11.82 9.31
CA CYS A 256 -2.61 10.99 8.91
C CYS A 256 -1.72 10.52 10.07
N ILE A 257 -1.46 11.41 11.05
CA ILE A 257 -0.60 11.12 12.19
C ILE A 257 -1.29 10.21 13.19
N GLU A 258 -2.56 10.47 13.48
CA GLU A 258 -3.41 9.64 14.34
C GLU A 258 -3.46 8.20 13.84
N TRP A 259 -3.67 8.01 12.53
CA TRP A 259 -3.68 6.71 11.89
C TRP A 259 -2.32 6.00 11.96
N LEU A 260 -1.23 6.72 11.63
CA LEU A 260 0.12 6.16 11.75
C LEU A 260 0.42 5.75 13.19
N VAL A 261 0.15 6.61 14.17
CA VAL A 261 0.37 6.30 15.57
C VAL A 261 -0.49 5.10 16.00
N HIS A 262 -1.74 5.01 15.56
CA HIS A 262 -2.60 3.86 15.88
C HIS A 262 -2.00 2.54 15.37
N GLY A 263 -1.46 2.53 14.16
CA GLY A 263 -0.78 1.34 13.62
C GLY A 263 0.51 1.00 14.37
N LEU A 264 1.26 1.98 14.85
CA LEU A 264 2.42 1.74 15.72
C LEU A 264 1.99 1.15 17.08
N GLU A 265 0.85 1.60 17.62
CA GLU A 265 0.26 1.06 18.85
C GLU A 265 -0.16 -0.41 18.67
N LYS A 266 -0.67 -0.80 17.49
CA LYS A 266 -0.95 -2.22 17.18
C LYS A 266 0.29 -3.10 17.23
N GLY A 267 1.46 -2.55 16.92
CA GLY A 267 2.73 -3.25 17.06
C GLY A 267 3.38 -3.13 18.45
N GLY A 268 2.70 -2.51 19.42
CA GLY A 268 3.10 -2.46 20.83
C GLY A 268 3.78 -1.17 21.30
N ILE A 269 3.94 -0.17 20.43
CA ILE A 269 4.56 1.11 20.79
C ILE A 269 3.51 1.99 21.47
N LYS A 270 3.72 2.35 22.74
CA LYS A 270 2.80 3.21 23.48
C LYS A 270 3.13 4.67 23.23
N ILE A 271 2.23 5.39 22.57
CA ILE A 271 2.39 6.81 22.23
C ILE A 271 1.30 7.60 22.96
N PRO A 272 1.61 8.72 23.64
CA PRO A 272 0.61 9.52 24.34
C PRO A 272 -0.54 9.98 23.43
N ASP A 273 -1.74 10.11 24.00
CA ASP A 273 -2.92 10.50 23.22
C ASP A 273 -2.90 11.96 22.75
N HIS A 274 -2.02 12.81 23.30
CA HIS A 274 -1.84 14.19 22.83
C HIS A 274 -0.91 14.30 21.62
N VAL A 275 -0.45 13.19 21.03
CA VAL A 275 0.39 13.19 19.82
C VAL A 275 -0.49 13.06 18.59
N LEU A 276 -0.99 14.16 18.03
CA LEU A 276 -1.89 14.19 16.86
C LEU A 276 -1.30 14.94 15.66
N THR A 277 -0.18 15.67 15.81
CA THR A 277 0.49 16.34 14.70
C THR A 277 1.91 15.83 14.46
N ALA A 278 2.46 16.10 13.26
CA ALA A 278 3.81 15.67 12.91
C ALA A 278 4.86 16.30 13.86
N ASN A 279 4.60 17.53 14.35
CA ASN A 279 5.45 18.22 15.30
C ASN A 279 5.45 17.53 16.67
N GLU A 280 4.28 17.15 17.17
CA GLU A 280 4.17 16.41 18.44
C GLU A 280 4.80 15.03 18.33
N LEU A 281 4.59 14.34 17.21
CA LEU A 281 5.19 13.03 16.95
C LEU A 281 6.72 13.14 16.89
N ASN A 282 7.26 14.14 16.19
CA ASN A 282 8.69 14.39 16.12
C ASN A 282 9.29 14.64 17.52
N LYS A 283 8.67 15.52 18.33
CA LYS A 283 9.11 15.80 19.72
C LYS A 283 9.09 14.54 20.58
N TRP A 284 8.09 13.68 20.40
CA TRP A 284 8.00 12.41 21.11
C TRP A 284 9.11 11.45 20.63
N CYS A 285 9.34 11.31 19.32
CA CYS A 285 10.40 10.48 18.76
C CYS A 285 11.79 10.90 19.22
N MET A 286 12.10 12.20 19.26
CA MET A 286 13.38 12.73 19.77
C MET A 286 13.71 12.26 21.19
N LYS A 287 12.69 12.01 22.02
CA LYS A 287 12.86 11.56 23.42
C LYS A 287 12.92 10.05 23.56
N ASN A 288 12.32 9.30 22.64
CA ASN A 288 12.06 7.86 22.81
C ASN A 288 12.84 6.98 21.83
N PHE A 289 13.31 7.52 20.71
CA PHE A 289 14.01 6.77 19.67
C PHE A 289 15.35 7.38 19.32
N LYS A 290 16.26 6.51 18.88
CA LYS A 290 17.54 6.93 18.33
C LYS A 290 17.32 7.43 16.90
N ALA A 291 17.72 8.68 16.64
CA ALA A 291 17.79 9.20 15.28
C ALA A 291 18.81 8.40 14.45
N ILE A 292 18.48 8.12 13.19
CA ILE A 292 19.36 7.43 12.26
C ILE A 292 20.22 8.48 11.57
N GLU A 293 21.54 8.34 11.67
CA GLU A 293 22.48 9.25 11.03
C GLU A 293 22.47 9.08 9.51
N GLU A 294 22.82 10.14 8.80
CA GLU A 294 22.75 10.14 7.34
C GLU A 294 23.59 9.02 6.70
N LYS A 295 24.79 8.80 7.23
CA LYS A 295 25.72 7.76 6.75
C LYS A 295 25.13 6.35 6.83
N ASP A 296 24.18 6.13 7.74
CA ASP A 296 23.56 4.83 8.03
C ASP A 296 22.23 4.62 7.27
N ASN A 297 21.75 5.63 6.53
CA ASN A 297 20.48 5.58 5.80
C ASN A 297 20.59 6.01 4.32
N LYS A 298 21.74 5.76 3.69
CA LYS A 298 22.07 6.25 2.33
C LYS A 298 20.99 5.99 1.29
N VAL A 299 20.31 4.84 1.35
CA VAL A 299 19.23 4.46 0.42
C VAL A 299 18.09 5.49 0.43
N PHE A 300 17.70 5.97 1.60
CA PHE A 300 16.64 6.98 1.69
C PHE A 300 17.16 8.35 1.27
N ILE A 301 18.38 8.70 1.65
CA ILE A 301 18.94 10.04 1.42
C ILE A 301 19.06 10.36 -0.06
N SER A 302 19.42 9.39 -0.89
CA SER A 302 19.48 9.57 -2.34
C SER A 302 18.13 9.82 -3.02
N LEU A 303 17.01 9.68 -2.30
CA LEU A 303 15.66 9.78 -2.87
C LEU A 303 14.94 11.10 -2.56
N TYR A 304 15.44 11.88 -1.59
CA TYR A 304 14.82 13.15 -1.21
C TYR A 304 15.81 14.33 -1.12
N LYS A 305 17.11 14.10 -1.35
CA LYS A 305 18.13 15.14 -1.50
C LYS A 305 18.56 15.30 -2.94
#